data_AF-A0A858BX03-F1
#
_entry.id   AF-A0A858BX03-F1
#
_cell.length_a   1.000
_cell.length_b   1.000
_cell.length_c   1.000
_cell.angle_alpha   90.00
_cell.angle_beta   90.00
_cell.angle_gamma   90.00
#
_symmetry.space_group_name_H-M   'P 1'
#
loop_
_entity.id
_entity.type
_entity.pdbx_description
1 polymer ?
#
loop_
_entity_poly.entity_id
_entity_poly.type
_entity_poly.pdbx_seq_one_letter_code
_entity_poly.pdbx_strand_id
1 'polypeptide(L)'
;MKKVTGIYCLTDTKNGKLYIGSATGEEGVAQRWGNYLDSKHGCNKKLIALYNEKGSEYFEEYFTYTLIEYFGLSYDPKKILEREQYWKMCFNTIKNGYNDN
;
A
#
# COMPACT_ATOMS: atom_id res chain seq x y z
N MET A 1 20.05 -9.37 -1.80
CA MET A 1 19.05 -9.22 -0.72
C MET A 1 17.86 -10.13 -1.02
N LYS A 2 17.25 -10.77 -0.01
CA LYS A 2 16.06 -11.62 -0.21
C LYS A 2 14.88 -10.72 -0.59
N LYS A 3 14.26 -10.97 -1.75
CA LYS A 3 13.12 -10.18 -2.23
C LYS A 3 11.89 -10.52 -1.39
N VAL A 4 11.17 -9.49 -0.97
CA VAL A 4 9.99 -9.63 -0.12
C VAL A 4 8.78 -9.33 -0.98
N THR A 5 7.99 -10.33 -1.30
CA THR A 5 6.66 -10.22 -1.92
C THR A 5 5.63 -10.22 -0.80
N GLY A 6 4.58 -9.42 -0.90
CA GLY A 6 3.63 -9.32 0.21
C GLY A 6 2.48 -8.35 0.00
N ILE A 7 1.56 -8.38 0.96
CA ILE A 7 0.51 -7.38 1.14
C ILE A 7 0.97 -6.37 2.18
N TYR A 8 0.85 -5.09 1.88
CA TYR A 8 1.18 -4.01 2.79
C TYR A 8 -0.01 -3.07 3.02
N CYS A 9 0.07 -2.34 4.12
CA CYS A 9 -0.85 -1.28 4.51
C CYS A 9 -0.12 0.05 4.61
N LEU A 10 -0.75 1.09 4.08
CA LEU A 10 -0.47 2.49 4.42
C LEU A 10 -1.57 2.94 5.37
N THR A 11 -1.19 3.44 6.54
CA THR A 11 -2.12 3.89 7.57
C THR A 11 -1.94 5.37 7.80
N ASP A 12 -3.00 6.16 7.57
CA ASP A 12 -3.07 7.55 7.99
C ASP A 12 -3.46 7.60 9.47
N THR A 13 -2.49 7.89 10.33
CA THR A 13 -2.67 7.93 11.79
C THR A 13 -3.50 9.13 12.25
N LYS A 14 -3.75 10.12 11.40
CA LYS A 14 -4.57 11.28 11.73
C LYS A 14 -6.07 10.93 11.75
N ASN A 15 -6.50 10.04 10.87
CA ASN A 15 -7.93 9.73 10.69
C ASN A 15 -8.26 8.23 10.65
N GLY A 16 -7.27 7.35 10.72
CA GLY A 16 -7.43 5.90 10.75
C GLY A 16 -7.75 5.27 9.39
N LYS A 17 -7.75 6.02 8.29
CA LYS A 17 -7.99 5.46 6.95
C LYS A 17 -6.79 4.67 6.46
N LEU A 18 -7.10 3.60 5.72
CA LEU A 18 -6.12 2.62 5.26
C LEU A 18 -6.09 2.55 3.73
N TYR A 19 -4.92 2.25 3.19
CA TYR A 19 -4.71 1.76 1.83
C TYR A 19 -4.02 0.40 1.88
N ILE A 20 -4.56 -0.57 1.15
CA ILE A 20 -3.98 -1.90 0.98
C ILE A 20 -3.42 -2.03 -0.43
N GLY A 21 -2.20 -2.53 -0.54
CA GLY A 21 -1.59 -2.86 -1.83
C GLY A 21 -0.75 -4.12 -1.73
N SER A 22 -0.46 -4.70 -2.89
CA SER A 22 0.52 -5.78 -3.02
C SER A 22 1.82 -5.29 -3.66
N ALA A 23 2.92 -5.96 -3.33
CA ALA A 23 4.21 -5.79 -3.97
C ALA A 23 4.58 -7.09 -4.70
N THR A 24 4.22 -7.17 -5.98
CA THR A 24 4.43 -8.34 -6.86
C THR A 24 5.53 -8.13 -7.92
N GLY A 25 6.11 -6.94 -8.00
CA GLY A 25 7.19 -6.60 -8.95
C GLY A 25 8.54 -7.24 -8.61
N GLU A 26 9.48 -7.21 -9.57
CA GLU A 26 10.77 -7.93 -9.50
C GLU A 26 11.68 -7.56 -8.33
N GLU A 27 11.46 -6.39 -7.70
CA GLU A 27 12.20 -5.90 -6.53
C GLU A 27 11.37 -5.88 -5.22
N GLY A 28 10.11 -6.33 -5.27
CA GLY A 28 9.28 -6.56 -4.08
C GLY A 28 8.91 -5.31 -3.27
N VAL A 29 8.70 -5.50 -1.96
CA VAL A 29 8.26 -4.47 -1.00
C VAL A 29 9.25 -3.32 -0.87
N ALA A 30 10.56 -3.59 -0.99
CA ALA A 30 11.60 -2.57 -0.86
C ALA A 30 11.51 -1.50 -1.96
N GLN A 31 11.26 -1.90 -3.21
CA GLN A 31 11.04 -0.96 -4.32
C GLN A 31 9.74 -0.18 -4.15
N ARG A 32 8.67 -0.84 -3.69
CA ARG A 32 7.39 -0.16 -3.44
C ARG A 32 7.51 0.88 -2.33
N TRP A 33 8.21 0.58 -1.23
CA TRP A 33 8.47 1.55 -0.18
C TRP A 33 9.35 2.70 -0.68
N GLY A 34 10.34 2.43 -1.55
CA GLY A 34 11.07 3.46 -2.30
C GLY A 34 10.14 4.38 -3.13
N ASN A 35 9.20 3.81 -3.87
CA ASN A 35 8.25 4.59 -4.68
C ASN A 35 7.29 5.45 -3.84
N TYR A 36 6.97 5.02 -2.63
CA TYR A 36 6.19 5.85 -1.70
C TYR A 36 7.05 6.92 -1.02
N LEU A 37 8.34 6.68 -0.79
CA LEU A 37 9.27 7.73 -0.39
C LEU A 37 9.41 8.80 -1.49
N ASP A 38 9.32 8.40 -2.76
CA ASP A 38 9.45 9.28 -3.93
C ASP A 38 8.15 10.03 -4.29
N SER A 39 7.03 9.31 -4.43
CA SER A 39 5.75 9.89 -4.90
C SER A 39 4.67 10.05 -3.83
N LYS A 40 4.79 9.36 -2.68
CA LYS A 40 3.77 9.27 -1.61
C LYS A 40 2.42 8.63 -2.00
N HIS A 41 2.07 8.52 -3.29
CA HIS A 41 0.73 8.06 -3.72
C HIS A 41 0.72 6.79 -4.60
N GLY A 42 1.83 6.38 -5.22
CA GLY A 42 1.92 5.12 -5.98
C GLY A 42 0.84 4.96 -7.07
N CYS A 43 0.50 6.07 -7.73
CA CYS A 43 -0.56 6.21 -8.74
C CYS A 43 -2.01 5.89 -8.28
N ASN A 44 -2.29 5.76 -6.98
CA ASN A 44 -3.67 5.62 -6.49
C ASN A 44 -4.43 6.96 -6.54
N LYS A 45 -5.66 6.96 -7.07
CA LYS A 45 -6.43 8.19 -7.32
C LYS A 45 -6.73 8.99 -6.05
N LYS A 46 -7.18 8.32 -4.98
CA LYS A 46 -7.50 8.99 -3.70
C LYS A 46 -6.25 9.52 -3.01
N LEU A 47 -5.13 8.80 -3.07
CA LEU A 47 -3.85 9.27 -2.52
C LEU A 47 -3.29 10.45 -3.32
N ILE A 48 -3.44 10.47 -4.66
CA ILE A 48 -3.09 11.64 -5.49
C ILE A 48 -3.92 12.85 -5.07
N ALA A 49 -5.24 12.70 -4.93
CA ALA A 49 -6.11 13.78 -4.50
C ALA A 49 -5.71 14.32 -3.11
N LEU A 50 -5.42 13.43 -2.17
CA LEU A 50 -4.95 13.81 -0.83
C LEU A 50 -3.59 14.53 -0.88
N TYR A 51 -2.67 14.07 -1.73
CA TYR A 51 -1.37 14.71 -1.91
C TYR A 51 -1.51 16.12 -2.47
N ASN A 52 -2.35 16.32 -3.49
CA ASN A 52 -2.62 17.64 -4.05
C ASN A 52 -3.29 18.58 -3.05
N GLU A 53 -4.05 18.05 -2.09
CA GLU A 53 -4.71 18.85 -1.05
C GLU A 53 -3.78 19.20 0.12
N LYS A 54 -2.97 18.24 0.60
CA LYS A 54 -2.23 18.33 1.87
C LYS A 54 -0.72 18.48 1.72
N GLY A 55 -0.17 18.20 0.54
CA GLY A 55 1.27 18.19 0.31
C GLY A 55 2.00 16.99 0.92
N SER A 56 3.31 16.93 0.70
CA SER A 56 4.18 15.83 1.14
C SER A 56 4.34 15.75 2.66
N GLU A 57 4.39 16.89 3.35
CA GLU A 57 4.60 16.99 4.80
C GLU A 57 3.53 16.22 5.57
N TYR A 58 2.28 16.26 5.11
CA TYR A 58 1.18 15.50 5.72
C TYR A 58 1.42 13.98 5.68
N PHE A 59 1.97 13.46 4.58
CA PHE A 59 2.28 12.04 4.47
C PHE A 59 3.46 11.66 5.35
N GLU A 60 4.45 12.53 5.47
CA GLU A 60 5.62 12.31 6.32
C GLU A 60 5.26 12.31 7.80
N GLU A 61 4.31 13.15 8.21
CA GLU A 61 3.85 13.22 9.59
C GLU A 61 2.88 12.09 9.95
N TYR A 62 1.94 11.76 9.06
CA TYR A 62 0.79 10.91 9.43
C TYR A 62 0.76 9.53 8.79
N PHE A 63 1.57 9.21 7.77
CA PHE A 63 1.53 7.88 7.16
C PHE A 63 2.55 6.92 7.77
N THR A 64 2.07 5.74 8.14
CA THR A 64 2.89 4.59 8.52
C THR A 64 2.74 3.46 7.52
N TYR A 65 3.80 2.65 7.37
CA TYR A 65 3.88 1.57 6.39
C TYR A 65 4.04 0.24 7.12
N THR A 66 3.22 -0.74 6.80
CA THR A 66 3.21 -2.04 7.48
C THR A 66 3.12 -3.18 6.48
N LEU A 67 3.94 -4.22 6.65
CA LEU A 67 3.77 -5.49 5.94
C LEU A 67 2.74 -6.35 6.69
N ILE A 68 1.63 -6.69 6.04
CA ILE A 68 0.55 -7.49 6.63
C ILE A 68 0.79 -8.98 6.39
N GLU A 69 1.24 -9.34 5.19
CA GLU A 69 1.39 -10.75 4.80
C GLU A 69 2.60 -10.91 3.88
N TYR A 70 3.44 -11.88 4.21
CA TYR A 70 4.65 -12.21 3.47
C TYR A 70 4.44 -13.44 2.59
N PHE A 71 4.98 -13.40 1.36
CA PHE A 71 5.04 -14.54 0.45
C PHE A 71 6.47 -14.78 -0.04
N GLY A 72 6.88 -16.05 -0.06
CA GLY A 72 8.10 -16.49 -0.73
C GLY A 72 8.04 -16.32 -2.24
N LEU A 73 9.21 -16.32 -2.91
CA LEU A 73 9.31 -16.06 -4.36
C LEU A 73 8.67 -17.11 -5.25
N SER A 74 8.46 -18.32 -4.74
CA SER A 74 7.77 -19.41 -5.45
C SER A 74 6.25 -19.32 -5.36
N TYR A 75 5.71 -18.31 -4.65
CA TYR A 75 4.28 -18.16 -4.47
C TYR A 75 3.62 -17.59 -5.74
N ASP A 76 2.45 -18.12 -6.08
CA ASP A 76 1.70 -17.72 -7.27
C ASP A 76 1.28 -16.23 -7.19
N PRO A 77 1.73 -15.36 -8.11
CA PRO A 77 1.36 -13.96 -8.11
C PRO A 77 -0.16 -13.71 -8.18
N LYS A 78 -0.92 -14.60 -8.84
CA LYS A 78 -2.39 -14.47 -8.90
C LYS A 78 -3.01 -14.61 -7.51
N LYS A 79 -2.52 -15.54 -6.70
CA LYS A 79 -2.97 -15.70 -5.32
C LYS A 79 -2.61 -14.49 -4.46
N ILE A 80 -1.50 -13.80 -4.74
CA ILE A 80 -1.17 -12.54 -4.03
C ILE A 80 -2.23 -11.47 -4.32
N LEU A 81 -2.69 -11.35 -5.56
CA LEU A 81 -3.76 -10.41 -5.91
C LEU A 81 -5.08 -10.76 -5.22
N GLU A 82 -5.42 -12.04 -5.12
CA GLU A 82 -6.59 -12.50 -4.35
C GLU A 82 -6.48 -12.13 -2.87
N ARG A 83 -5.29 -12.28 -2.29
CA ARG A 83 -5.01 -11.87 -0.89
C ARG A 83 -5.09 -10.35 -0.71
N GLU A 84 -4.64 -9.56 -1.68
CA GLU A 84 -4.84 -8.10 -1.66
C GLU A 84 -6.34 -7.75 -1.59
N GLN A 85 -7.17 -8.38 -2.42
CA GLN A 85 -8.61 -8.17 -2.42
C GLN A 85 -9.26 -8.61 -1.11
N TYR A 86 -8.85 -9.76 -0.57
CA TYR A 86 -9.28 -10.23 0.75
C TYR A 86 -9.04 -9.17 1.83
N TRP A 87 -7.83 -8.61 1.91
CA TRP A 87 -7.52 -7.59 2.92
C TRP A 87 -8.25 -6.27 2.70
N LYS A 88 -8.45 -5.85 1.44
CA LYS A 88 -9.30 -4.68 1.12
C LYS A 88 -10.73 -4.86 1.63
N MET A 89 -11.28 -6.08 1.53
CA MET A 89 -12.61 -6.40 2.04
C MET A 89 -12.64 -6.44 3.57
N CYS A 90 -11.68 -7.13 4.20
CA CYS A 90 -11.61 -7.24 5.67
C CYS A 90 -11.51 -5.88 6.36
N PHE A 91 -10.71 -4.97 5.82
CA PHE A 91 -10.52 -3.63 6.36
C PHE A 91 -11.44 -2.57 5.72
N ASN A 92 -12.30 -2.98 4.80
CA ASN A 92 -13.25 -2.12 4.08
C ASN A 92 -12.59 -0.86 3.46
N THR A 93 -11.40 -1.02 2.88
CA THR A 93 -10.57 0.11 2.43
C THR A 93 -11.00 0.72 1.10
N ILE A 94 -11.85 0.02 0.33
CA ILE A 94 -12.44 0.56 -0.92
C ILE A 94 -13.47 1.63 -0.58
N LYS A 95 -14.39 1.33 0.35
CA LYS A 95 -15.46 2.27 0.73
C LYS A 95 -14.99 3.30 1.74
N ASN A 96 -14.29 2.88 2.79
CA ASN A 96 -13.95 3.73 3.93
C ASN A 96 -12.46 4.11 4.01
N GLY A 97 -11.66 3.66 3.04
CA GLY A 97 -10.23 3.97 2.96
C GLY A 97 -9.84 4.62 1.64
N TYR A 98 -8.55 4.50 1.33
CA TYR A 98 -7.90 5.14 0.20
C TYR A 98 -7.79 4.24 -1.04
N ASN A 99 -8.26 2.99 -1.00
CA ASN A 99 -8.24 2.16 -2.21
C ASN A 99 -9.23 2.70 -3.24
N ASP A 100 -8.70 2.93 -4.44
CA ASP A 100 -9.34 3.47 -5.64
C ASP A 100 -8.33 3.38 -6.80
N ASN A 101 -7.99 2.13 -7.11
CA ASN A 101 -6.98 1.73 -8.07
C ASN A 101 -7.57 0.68 -9.00
#